data_AF-A0A1F8CS95-F1
#
_entry.id   AF-A0A1F8CS95-F1
#
_cell.length_a   1.000
_cell.length_b   1.000
_cell.length_c   1.000
_cell.angle_alpha   90.00
_cell.angle_beta   90.00
_cell.angle_gamma   90.00
#
_symmetry.space_group_name_H-M   'P 1'
#
loop_
_entity.id
_entity.type
_entity.pdbx_description
1 polymer ?
#
loop_
_entity_poly.entity_id
_entity_poly.type
_entity_poly.pdbx_seq_one_letter_code
_entity_poly.pdbx_strand_id
1 'polypeptide(L)'
;MKKIINIVVVFGFLLFLSLGEIFAGSLTVRIEKPSSPTSKKDFRIDFVSLDLEQRTVQVDCYYKKPGGSFSLFESKNLKAGGDSGYCQVDSGEISERRVYDFYVVANAGSDSITSASVAVEYDDIGPGTPTDYSRVKQLDGCSYEIKFKTANDNNETAKVELYRSMSANFTADSNTRITQVGMGSNLESKFFTTLPDCAKEYFFAIRAFDGAGNGSGVVGDMGGVVSIPRVGEGVGAIRVNESQILGEETLQDEASNGEEEGTPSPEVLGGETDVAEEEKKGTNRLFLWVAGIGVLMGMGLVFFRRQRK
;
A
#
# COMPACT_ATOMS: atom_id res chain seq x y z
N MET A 1 -83.97 26.16 -33.79
CA MET A 1 -82.62 26.69 -34.06
C MET A 1 -81.95 27.01 -32.73
N LYS A 2 -80.92 26.23 -32.37
CA LYS A 2 -80.25 26.24 -31.06
C LYS A 2 -79.30 27.45 -30.98
N LYS A 3 -79.40 28.27 -29.92
CA LYS A 3 -78.38 29.26 -29.55
C LYS A 3 -77.45 28.62 -28.52
N ILE A 4 -76.21 28.38 -28.92
CA ILE A 4 -75.14 27.88 -28.04
C ILE A 4 -74.44 29.10 -27.45
N ILE A 5 -74.49 29.23 -26.13
CA ILE A 5 -73.74 30.22 -25.35
C ILE A 5 -72.39 29.58 -25.02
N ASN A 6 -71.31 30.18 -25.52
CA ASN A 6 -69.94 29.80 -25.17
C ASN A 6 -69.58 30.45 -23.82
N ILE A 7 -69.45 29.63 -22.77
CA ILE A 7 -68.79 30.04 -21.52
C ILE A 7 -67.37 29.47 -21.55
N VAL A 8 -66.39 30.36 -21.65
CA VAL A 8 -64.96 30.03 -21.49
C VAL A 8 -64.68 29.99 -19.99
N VAL A 9 -64.52 28.79 -19.43
CA VAL A 9 -64.01 28.59 -18.06
C VAL A 9 -62.50 28.39 -18.15
N VAL A 10 -61.76 29.42 -17.75
CA VAL A 10 -60.31 29.34 -17.52
C VAL A 10 -60.09 28.62 -16.19
N PHE A 11 -59.70 27.35 -16.24
CA PHE A 11 -59.26 26.61 -15.06
C PHE A 11 -57.74 26.82 -14.89
N GLY A 12 -57.38 27.74 -14.00
CA GLY A 12 -56.00 28.00 -13.60
C GLY A 12 -55.44 26.79 -12.87
N PHE A 13 -54.52 26.08 -13.51
CA PHE A 13 -53.71 25.04 -12.89
C PHE A 13 -52.62 25.73 -12.06
N LEU A 14 -52.91 25.99 -10.79
CA LEU A 14 -51.93 26.48 -9.82
C LEU A 14 -50.90 25.35 -9.59
N LEU A 15 -49.73 25.48 -10.23
CA LEU A 15 -48.54 24.70 -9.90
C LEU A 15 -48.14 25.05 -8.45
N PHE A 16 -48.51 24.20 -7.50
CA PHE A 16 -47.84 24.13 -6.21
C PHE A 16 -46.40 23.66 -6.46
N LEU A 17 -45.51 24.63 -6.71
CA LEU A 17 -44.09 24.44 -6.51
C LEU A 17 -43.89 24.32 -5.00
N SER A 18 -44.00 23.10 -4.48
CA SER A 18 -43.41 22.79 -3.17
C SER A 18 -41.91 22.95 -3.33
N LEU A 19 -41.39 24.13 -3.00
CA LEU A 19 -40.00 24.30 -2.64
C LEU A 19 -39.79 23.43 -1.40
N GLY A 20 -39.46 22.16 -1.58
CA GLY A 20 -38.87 21.39 -0.51
C GLY A 20 -37.59 22.13 -0.13
N GLU A 21 -37.49 22.58 1.12
CA GLU A 21 -36.23 23.06 1.64
C GLU A 21 -35.24 21.90 1.55
N ILE A 22 -34.31 22.00 0.61
CA ILE A 22 -33.13 21.16 0.62
C ILE A 22 -32.29 21.73 1.76
N PHE A 23 -32.41 21.14 2.95
CA PHE A 23 -31.48 21.40 4.04
C PHE A 23 -30.10 20.89 3.61
N ALA A 24 -29.31 21.77 3.00
CA ALA A 24 -27.87 21.59 2.95
C ALA A 24 -27.38 21.74 4.40
N GLY A 25 -26.98 20.63 5.04
CA GLY A 25 -26.38 20.69 6.37
C GLY A 25 -25.17 21.64 6.34
N SER A 26 -25.10 22.56 7.30
CA SER A 26 -24.01 23.53 7.41
C SER A 26 -22.69 22.87 7.82
N LEU A 27 -22.75 21.73 8.52
CA LEU A 27 -21.60 20.93 8.93
C LEU A 27 -21.46 19.66 8.08
N THR A 28 -20.24 19.38 7.62
CA THR A 28 -19.90 18.14 6.91
C THR A 28 -18.57 17.57 7.41
N VAL A 29 -18.42 16.24 7.30
CA VAL A 29 -17.17 15.55 7.60
C VAL A 29 -16.96 14.38 6.64
N ARG A 30 -15.71 14.14 6.25
CA ARG A 30 -15.27 12.98 5.48
C ARG A 30 -13.99 12.42 6.08
N ILE A 31 -13.87 11.11 6.06
CA ILE A 31 -12.71 10.36 6.52
C ILE A 31 -12.10 9.63 5.33
N GLU A 32 -10.78 9.53 5.28
CA GLU A 32 -10.11 8.69 4.30
C GLU A 32 -10.24 7.21 4.63
N LYS A 33 -9.99 6.35 3.65
CA LYS A 33 -9.80 4.92 3.87
C LYS A 33 -8.29 4.62 3.83
N PRO A 34 -7.68 4.21 4.96
CA PRO A 34 -6.28 3.80 4.98
C PRO A 34 -6.00 2.60 4.07
N SER A 35 -4.71 2.36 3.78
CA SER A 35 -4.29 1.15 3.08
C SER A 35 -4.64 -0.09 3.89
N SER A 36 -5.24 -1.08 3.22
CA SER A 36 -5.71 -2.32 3.82
C SER A 36 -5.62 -3.46 2.80
N PRO A 37 -5.20 -4.67 3.19
CA PRO A 37 -4.65 -5.01 4.52
C PRO A 37 -3.29 -4.33 4.76
N THR A 38 -2.87 -4.25 6.02
CA THR A 38 -1.61 -3.59 6.43
C THR A 38 -0.95 -4.29 7.60
N SER A 39 0.38 -4.34 7.59
CA SER A 39 1.20 -4.80 8.72
C SER A 39 1.67 -3.67 9.63
N LYS A 40 1.28 -2.43 9.33
CA LYS A 40 1.66 -1.26 10.12
C LYS A 40 0.67 -1.07 11.28
N LYS A 41 1.23 -1.06 12.49
CA LYS A 41 0.51 -0.66 13.71
C LYS A 41 0.42 0.86 13.90
N ASP A 42 1.24 1.62 13.17
CA ASP A 42 1.27 3.09 13.20
C ASP A 42 0.86 3.62 11.83
N PHE A 43 -0.26 4.33 11.78
CA PHE A 43 -0.68 5.07 10.61
C PHE A 43 -1.63 6.21 10.97
N ARG A 44 -1.79 7.14 10.02
CA ARG A 44 -2.74 8.24 10.11
C ARG A 44 -4.01 7.90 9.34
N ILE A 45 -5.13 8.40 9.85
CA ILE A 45 -6.39 8.46 9.13
C ILE A 45 -6.75 9.93 8.96
N ASP A 46 -6.49 10.48 7.78
CA ASP A 46 -6.83 11.84 7.42
C ASP A 46 -8.35 12.03 7.35
N PHE A 47 -8.79 13.24 7.72
CA PHE A 47 -10.18 13.67 7.61
C PHE A 47 -10.25 15.13 7.17
N VAL A 48 -11.42 15.51 6.65
CA VAL A 48 -11.75 16.90 6.32
C VAL A 48 -13.12 17.21 6.90
N SER A 49 -13.24 18.35 7.56
CA SER A 49 -14.53 18.90 8.00
C SER A 49 -14.70 20.33 7.51
N LEU A 50 -15.96 20.69 7.21
CA LEU A 50 -16.35 22.02 6.76
C LEU A 50 -17.61 22.44 7.51
N ASP A 51 -17.58 23.64 8.08
CA ASP A 51 -18.73 24.29 8.71
C ASP A 51 -19.03 25.63 8.02
N LEU A 52 -20.18 25.72 7.34
CA LEU A 52 -20.58 26.92 6.60
C LEU A 52 -20.98 28.08 7.51
N GLU A 53 -21.27 27.81 8.79
CA GLU A 53 -21.60 28.81 9.81
C GLU A 53 -20.36 29.44 10.46
N GLN A 54 -19.15 29.06 10.05
CA GLN A 54 -17.88 29.60 10.55
C GLN A 54 -17.70 29.38 12.07
N ARG A 55 -18.23 28.29 12.60
CA ARG A 55 -18.05 27.87 14.00
C ARG A 55 -16.77 27.04 14.13
N THR A 56 -16.22 27.01 15.34
CA THR A 56 -15.15 26.07 15.69
C THR A 56 -15.69 24.65 15.61
N VAL A 57 -14.92 23.75 14.99
CA VAL A 57 -15.29 22.33 14.86
C VAL A 57 -14.37 21.48 15.74
N GLN A 58 -14.95 20.58 16.53
CA GLN A 58 -14.22 19.50 17.19
C GLN A 58 -14.46 18.20 16.43
N VAL A 59 -13.41 17.46 16.12
CA VAL A 59 -13.48 16.15 15.48
C VAL A 59 -13.03 15.07 16.46
N ASP A 60 -13.92 14.14 16.74
CA ASP A 60 -13.70 13.00 17.62
C ASP A 60 -13.49 11.73 16.79
N CYS A 61 -12.36 11.06 17.03
CA CYS A 61 -11.92 9.85 16.33
C CYS A 61 -12.33 8.61 17.11
N TYR A 62 -13.09 7.73 16.46
CA TYR A 62 -13.58 6.49 17.07
C TYR A 62 -13.01 5.27 16.36
N TYR A 63 -12.74 4.23 17.13
CA TYR A 63 -12.34 2.92 16.61
C TYR A 63 -13.15 1.81 17.27
N LYS A 64 -13.24 0.65 16.61
CA LYS A 64 -13.90 -0.54 17.14
C LYS A 64 -13.10 -1.79 16.81
N LYS A 65 -12.80 -2.57 17.85
CA LYS A 65 -12.22 -3.92 17.76
C LYS A 65 -13.30 -4.93 17.32
N PRO A 66 -12.95 -6.05 16.68
CA PRO A 66 -13.92 -7.08 16.31
C PRO A 66 -14.77 -7.54 17.50
N GLY A 67 -16.09 -7.54 17.33
CA GLY A 67 -17.04 -7.91 18.39
C GLY A 67 -17.15 -6.92 19.55
N GLY A 68 -16.42 -5.80 19.51
CA GLY A 68 -16.46 -4.73 20.51
C GLY A 68 -17.44 -3.60 20.18
N SER A 69 -17.43 -2.57 21.01
CA SER A 69 -18.12 -1.30 20.78
C SER A 69 -17.13 -0.20 20.36
N PHE A 70 -17.65 0.83 19.69
CA PHE A 70 -16.83 1.99 19.35
C PHE A 70 -16.36 2.72 20.60
N SER A 71 -15.08 3.07 20.60
CA SER A 71 -14.43 3.83 21.67
C SER A 71 -13.76 5.05 21.07
N LEU A 72 -13.87 6.18 21.75
CA LEU A 72 -13.12 7.40 21.43
C LEU A 72 -11.64 7.14 21.75
N PHE A 73 -10.75 7.47 20.82
CA PHE A 73 -9.30 7.38 21.07
C PHE A 73 -8.60 8.73 20.92
N GLU A 74 -9.17 9.67 20.15
CA GLU A 74 -8.56 10.98 19.96
C GLU A 74 -9.62 12.05 19.69
N SER A 75 -9.35 13.30 20.08
CA SER A 75 -10.15 14.47 19.74
C SER A 75 -9.26 15.59 19.19
N LYS A 76 -9.70 16.28 18.14
CA LYS A 76 -9.00 17.38 17.48
C LYS A 76 -9.87 18.61 17.41
N ASN A 77 -9.32 19.77 17.77
CA ASN A 77 -9.98 21.05 17.54
C ASN A 77 -9.47 21.65 16.23
N LEU A 78 -10.40 22.03 15.36
CA LEU A 78 -10.14 22.72 14.10
C LEU A 78 -10.46 24.21 14.25
N LYS A 79 -9.96 25.00 13.31
CA LYS A 79 -10.31 26.43 13.21
C LYS A 79 -11.79 26.62 12.86
N ALA A 80 -12.26 27.84 13.07
CA ALA A 80 -13.57 28.28 12.60
C ALA A 80 -13.77 28.00 11.11
N GLY A 81 -14.91 27.42 10.75
CA GLY A 81 -15.24 27.03 9.38
C GLY A 81 -14.73 25.64 8.97
N GLY A 82 -13.99 24.96 9.84
CA GLY A 82 -13.43 23.63 9.57
C GLY A 82 -12.03 23.67 8.93
N ASP A 83 -11.41 22.49 8.86
CA ASP A 83 -10.10 22.26 8.28
C ASP A 83 -9.91 20.76 7.96
N SER A 84 -8.73 20.40 7.45
CA SER A 84 -8.27 19.01 7.47
C SER A 84 -7.49 18.68 8.73
N GLY A 85 -7.49 17.41 9.12
CA GLY A 85 -6.69 16.88 10.20
C GLY A 85 -6.48 15.38 10.05
N TYR A 86 -5.91 14.74 11.07
CA TYR A 86 -5.74 13.30 11.09
C TYR A 86 -5.96 12.73 12.49
N CYS A 87 -6.43 11.49 12.53
CA CYS A 87 -6.42 10.65 13.71
C CYS A 87 -5.16 9.77 13.66
N GLN A 88 -4.36 9.77 14.73
CA GLN A 88 -3.17 8.94 14.85
C GLN A 88 -3.56 7.59 15.45
N VAL A 89 -3.40 6.51 14.68
CA VAL A 89 -3.62 5.14 15.15
C VAL A 89 -2.28 4.57 15.57
N ASP A 90 -2.24 3.92 16.73
CA ASP A 90 -1.06 3.19 17.19
C ASP A 90 -1.41 1.81 17.77
N SER A 91 -0.43 1.17 18.42
CA SER A 91 -0.58 -0.15 19.05
C SER A 91 -1.66 -0.23 20.14
N GLY A 92 -2.15 0.90 20.66
CA GLY A 92 -3.25 0.97 21.62
C GLY A 92 -4.59 0.59 21.00
N GLU A 93 -4.83 1.01 19.77
CA GLU A 93 -6.07 0.74 19.02
C GLU A 93 -5.99 -0.61 18.30
N ILE A 94 -4.86 -0.88 17.64
CA ILE A 94 -4.64 -2.08 16.81
C ILE A 94 -3.50 -2.94 17.32
N SER A 95 -3.83 -4.17 17.74
CA SER A 95 -2.88 -5.04 18.44
C SER A 95 -2.87 -6.47 17.93
N GLU A 96 -3.91 -6.90 17.21
CA GLU A 96 -4.12 -8.30 16.82
C GLU A 96 -4.60 -8.39 15.38
N ARG A 97 -4.20 -9.46 14.67
CA ARG A 97 -4.57 -9.72 13.28
C ARG A 97 -6.08 -9.81 13.07
N ARG A 98 -6.71 -8.70 12.70
CA ARG A 98 -8.17 -8.50 12.73
C ARG A 98 -8.56 -7.31 11.87
N VAL A 99 -9.87 -7.21 11.59
CA VAL A 99 -10.47 -6.04 10.97
C VAL A 99 -10.95 -5.06 12.04
N TYR A 100 -10.50 -3.82 11.95
CA TYR A 100 -10.87 -2.70 12.81
C TYR A 100 -11.69 -1.69 12.01
N ASP A 101 -12.75 -1.15 12.61
CA ASP A 101 -13.56 -0.10 12.01
C ASP A 101 -13.21 1.25 12.64
N PHE A 102 -13.14 2.30 11.82
CA PHE A 102 -12.89 3.66 12.24
C PHE A 102 -13.96 4.60 11.67
N TYR A 103 -14.31 5.63 12.41
CA TYR A 103 -15.06 6.78 11.91
C TYR A 103 -14.70 8.03 12.71
N VAL A 104 -15.13 9.19 12.22
CA VAL A 104 -15.03 10.45 12.95
C VAL A 104 -16.40 11.08 13.16
N VAL A 105 -16.54 11.86 14.23
CA VAL A 105 -17.70 12.71 14.50
C VAL A 105 -17.22 14.16 14.52
N ALA A 106 -17.79 15.00 13.67
CA ALA A 106 -17.57 16.44 13.74
C ALA A 106 -18.69 17.08 14.56
N ASN A 107 -18.31 17.92 15.51
CA ASN A 107 -19.21 18.65 16.41
C ASN A 107 -18.97 20.16 16.24
N ALA A 108 -20.03 20.93 15.98
CA ALA A 108 -19.99 22.38 15.88
C ALA A 108 -21.23 22.98 16.56
N GLY A 109 -21.06 23.55 17.75
CA GLY A 109 -22.19 24.02 18.55
C GLY A 109 -23.14 22.88 18.93
N SER A 110 -24.39 22.96 18.50
CA SER A 110 -25.41 21.90 18.70
C SER A 110 -25.41 20.84 17.59
N ASP A 111 -24.71 21.09 16.49
CA ASP A 111 -24.72 20.19 15.34
C ASP A 111 -23.63 19.14 15.47
N SER A 112 -23.98 17.91 15.12
CA SER A 112 -23.07 16.77 15.10
C SER A 112 -23.32 15.92 13.87
N ILE A 113 -22.25 15.55 13.18
CA ILE A 113 -22.33 14.68 12.00
C ILE A 113 -21.27 13.58 12.07
N THR A 114 -21.70 12.34 11.87
CA THR A 114 -20.83 11.16 11.83
C THR A 114 -20.41 10.88 10.38
N SER A 115 -19.13 10.57 10.16
CA SER A 115 -18.65 10.12 8.86
C SER A 115 -19.17 8.72 8.50
N ALA A 116 -18.94 8.29 7.27
CA ALA A 116 -18.95 6.86 6.97
C ALA A 116 -17.88 6.13 7.81
N SER A 117 -18.12 4.85 8.12
CA SER A 117 -17.10 4.00 8.72
C SER A 117 -16.17 3.40 7.66
N VAL A 118 -14.89 3.31 7.98
CA VAL A 118 -13.85 2.67 7.15
C VAL A 118 -13.25 1.50 7.91
N ALA A 119 -13.04 0.40 7.19
CA ALA A 119 -12.45 -0.81 7.75
C ALA A 119 -10.98 -0.93 7.35
N VAL A 120 -10.12 -1.28 8.31
CA VAL A 120 -8.71 -1.61 8.12
C VAL A 120 -8.45 -3.01 8.65
N GLU A 121 -7.98 -3.88 7.78
CA GLU A 121 -7.49 -5.21 8.14
C GLU A 121 -6.02 -5.11 8.52
N TYR A 122 -5.72 -5.39 9.78
CA TYR A 122 -4.36 -5.51 10.28
C TYR A 122 -3.90 -6.96 10.18
N ASP A 123 -2.74 -7.18 9.57
CA ASP A 123 -2.08 -8.49 9.46
C ASP A 123 -0.57 -8.35 9.58
N ASP A 124 0.02 -8.99 10.59
CA ASP A 124 1.47 -9.05 10.85
C ASP A 124 2.08 -10.44 10.69
N ILE A 125 1.33 -11.38 10.11
CA ILE A 125 1.79 -12.74 9.87
C ILE A 125 2.06 -12.90 8.38
N GLY A 126 3.31 -13.17 8.03
CA GLY A 126 3.69 -13.44 6.64
C GLY A 126 3.43 -14.86 6.18
N PRO A 127 3.52 -15.10 4.86
CA PRO A 127 3.39 -16.42 4.28
C PRO A 127 4.54 -17.34 4.69
N GLY A 128 4.35 -18.64 4.49
CA GLY A 128 5.41 -19.63 4.66
C GLY A 128 6.53 -19.46 3.64
N THR A 129 7.75 -19.89 4.00
CA THR A 129 8.90 -19.88 3.10
C THR A 129 8.65 -20.78 1.89
N PRO A 130 8.90 -20.31 0.65
CA PRO A 130 8.86 -21.18 -0.52
C PRO A 130 9.75 -22.42 -0.37
N THR A 131 9.34 -23.53 -0.98
CA THR A 131 10.04 -24.82 -0.99
C THR A 131 10.46 -25.22 -2.40
N ASP A 132 11.11 -26.37 -2.54
CA ASP A 132 11.48 -26.99 -3.81
C ASP A 132 12.30 -26.05 -4.73
N TYR A 133 13.08 -25.17 -4.11
CA TYR A 133 13.97 -24.28 -4.82
C TYR A 133 14.99 -25.09 -5.61
N SER A 134 15.06 -24.82 -6.92
CA SER A 134 16.12 -25.32 -7.77
C SER A 134 16.42 -24.34 -8.89
N ARG A 135 17.68 -24.33 -9.31
CA ARG A 135 18.17 -23.47 -10.38
C ARG A 135 18.86 -24.29 -11.44
N VAL A 136 18.49 -24.08 -12.70
CA VAL A 136 19.04 -24.78 -13.86
C VAL A 136 19.55 -23.77 -14.87
N LYS A 137 20.85 -23.84 -15.17
CA LYS A 137 21.47 -23.05 -16.24
C LYS A 137 20.97 -23.53 -17.60
N GLN A 138 20.55 -22.60 -18.45
CA GLN A 138 20.04 -22.92 -19.79
C GLN A 138 21.18 -23.15 -20.79
N LEU A 139 20.85 -23.71 -21.95
CA LEU A 139 21.80 -24.06 -23.00
C LEU A 139 22.53 -22.85 -23.60
N ASP A 140 21.96 -21.64 -23.47
CA ASP A 140 22.58 -20.40 -23.91
C ASP A 140 23.79 -19.96 -23.05
N GLY A 141 24.00 -20.63 -21.92
CA GLY A 141 25.11 -20.34 -21.01
C GLY A 141 24.96 -19.02 -20.22
N CYS A 142 23.86 -18.28 -20.38
CA CYS A 142 23.68 -16.95 -19.80
C CYS A 142 22.31 -16.72 -19.14
N SER A 143 21.39 -17.68 -19.23
CA SER A 143 20.11 -17.62 -18.53
C SER A 143 19.92 -18.79 -17.56
N TYR A 144 19.01 -18.56 -16.60
CA TYR A 144 18.63 -19.53 -15.59
C TYR A 144 17.10 -19.69 -15.55
N GLU A 145 16.67 -20.94 -15.41
CA GLU A 145 15.32 -21.29 -14.96
C GLU A 145 15.39 -21.57 -13.45
N ILE A 146 14.55 -20.87 -12.67
CA ILE A 146 14.50 -21.00 -11.21
C ILE A 146 13.12 -21.53 -10.86
N LYS A 147 13.04 -22.75 -10.34
CA LYS A 147 11.80 -23.41 -9.93
C LYS A 147 11.61 -23.31 -8.43
N PHE A 148 10.36 -23.26 -8.00
CA PHE A 148 9.98 -23.24 -6.60
C PHE A 148 8.51 -23.63 -6.43
N LYS A 149 8.12 -23.86 -5.18
CA LYS A 149 6.74 -24.05 -4.75
C LYS A 149 6.40 -23.10 -3.60
N THR A 150 5.27 -22.41 -3.65
CA THR A 150 4.81 -21.60 -2.52
C THR A 150 4.34 -22.49 -1.37
N ALA A 151 4.47 -21.98 -0.14
CA ALA A 151 4.06 -22.74 1.04
C ALA A 151 2.56 -23.07 1.02
N ASN A 152 2.18 -24.16 1.69
CA ASN A 152 0.78 -24.47 1.96
C ASN A 152 0.31 -23.72 3.21
N ASP A 153 0.00 -22.45 3.05
CA ASP A 153 -0.27 -21.50 4.12
C ASP A 153 -1.67 -20.86 3.97
N ASN A 154 -2.69 -21.63 3.60
CA ASN A 154 -4.10 -21.19 3.62
C ASN A 154 -4.42 -19.88 2.86
N ASN A 155 -3.74 -19.62 1.73
CA ASN A 155 -3.87 -18.41 0.90
C ASN A 155 -3.21 -17.14 1.46
N GLU A 156 -2.26 -17.27 2.40
CA GLU A 156 -1.47 -16.11 2.85
C GLU A 156 -0.53 -15.60 1.73
N THR A 157 -0.01 -16.47 0.86
CA THR A 157 0.86 -16.03 -0.24
C THR A 157 0.07 -15.26 -1.32
N ALA A 158 0.49 -14.03 -1.62
CA ALA A 158 -0.07 -13.21 -2.70
C ALA A 158 0.92 -12.99 -3.86
N LYS A 159 2.23 -12.97 -3.57
CA LYS A 159 3.29 -12.85 -4.58
C LYS A 159 4.59 -13.51 -4.14
N VAL A 160 5.46 -13.79 -5.11
CA VAL A 160 6.85 -14.19 -4.88
C VAL A 160 7.79 -13.25 -5.62
N GLU A 161 8.86 -12.82 -4.95
CA GLU A 161 9.92 -11.98 -5.51
C GLU A 161 11.20 -12.82 -5.73
N LEU A 162 11.90 -12.54 -6.83
CA LEU A 162 13.21 -13.10 -7.14
C LEU A 162 14.29 -12.02 -7.00
N TYR A 163 15.35 -12.37 -6.29
CA TYR A 163 16.49 -11.51 -6.04
C TYR A 163 17.78 -12.12 -6.59
N ARG A 164 18.77 -11.27 -6.87
CA ARG A 164 20.10 -11.67 -7.36
C ARG A 164 21.20 -10.77 -6.81
N SER A 165 22.35 -11.38 -6.54
CA SER A 165 23.59 -10.69 -6.21
C SER A 165 24.79 -11.42 -6.80
N MET A 166 25.92 -10.73 -6.90
CA MET A 166 27.23 -11.35 -7.13
C MET A 166 27.86 -11.88 -5.84
N SER A 167 27.30 -11.51 -4.68
CA SER A 167 27.69 -12.05 -3.38
C SER A 167 26.72 -13.14 -2.96
N ALA A 168 27.25 -14.25 -2.44
CA ALA A 168 26.48 -15.33 -1.82
C ALA A 168 25.62 -14.84 -0.65
N ASN A 169 26.15 -13.92 0.14
CA ASN A 169 25.47 -13.31 1.27
C ASN A 169 25.00 -11.92 0.84
N PHE A 170 23.69 -11.77 0.66
CA PHE A 170 23.10 -10.51 0.27
C PHE A 170 21.72 -10.35 0.88
N THR A 171 21.27 -9.11 0.92
CA THR A 171 19.96 -8.75 1.43
C THR A 171 18.92 -8.83 0.32
N ALA A 172 17.82 -9.56 0.56
CA ALA A 172 16.66 -9.59 -0.31
C ALA A 172 15.81 -8.30 -0.10
N ASP A 173 16.13 -7.26 -0.88
CA ASP A 173 15.44 -5.96 -0.85
C ASP A 173 15.24 -5.40 -2.27
N SER A 174 14.78 -4.15 -2.38
CA SER A 174 14.51 -3.50 -3.66
C SER A 174 15.73 -3.34 -4.56
N ASN A 175 16.95 -3.34 -4.02
CA ASN A 175 18.19 -3.15 -4.80
C ASN A 175 18.65 -4.45 -5.46
N THR A 176 18.35 -5.60 -4.84
CA THR A 176 18.71 -6.92 -5.35
C THR A 176 17.55 -7.61 -6.07
N ARG A 177 16.32 -7.06 -5.97
CA ARG A 177 15.13 -7.61 -6.64
C ARG A 177 15.25 -7.47 -8.16
N ILE A 178 15.10 -8.58 -8.86
CA ILE A 178 15.05 -8.61 -10.32
C ILE A 178 13.61 -8.55 -10.82
N THR A 179 12.73 -9.35 -10.23
CA THR A 179 11.36 -9.54 -10.71
C THR A 179 10.45 -10.08 -9.61
N GLN A 180 9.15 -10.12 -9.90
CA GLN A 180 8.13 -10.67 -9.02
C GLN A 180 6.99 -11.31 -9.84
N VAL A 181 6.25 -12.22 -9.23
CA VAL A 181 5.05 -12.84 -9.82
C VAL A 181 3.94 -12.89 -8.77
N GLY A 182 2.72 -12.49 -9.15
CA GLY A 182 1.54 -12.69 -8.33
C GLY A 182 1.08 -14.14 -8.41
N MET A 183 0.96 -14.81 -7.27
CA MET A 183 0.53 -16.21 -7.19
C MET A 183 0.05 -16.56 -5.78
N GLY A 184 -0.79 -17.59 -5.69
CA GLY A 184 -1.32 -18.11 -4.43
C GLY A 184 -0.44 -19.16 -3.75
N SER A 185 -0.95 -19.67 -2.64
CA SER A 185 -0.35 -20.73 -1.83
C SER A 185 -0.35 -22.10 -2.50
N ASN A 186 0.62 -22.95 -2.13
CA ASN A 186 0.75 -24.33 -2.57
C ASN A 186 0.81 -24.52 -4.10
N LEU A 187 1.40 -23.57 -4.82
CA LEU A 187 1.55 -23.58 -6.27
C LEU A 187 3.02 -23.73 -6.67
N GLU A 188 3.28 -24.61 -7.63
CA GLU A 188 4.57 -24.70 -8.31
C GLU A 188 4.67 -23.61 -9.38
N SER A 189 5.83 -22.98 -9.47
CA SER A 189 6.09 -21.94 -10.46
C SER A 189 7.58 -21.85 -10.81
N LYS A 190 7.88 -20.99 -11.78
CA LYS A 190 9.24 -20.73 -12.22
C LYS A 190 9.46 -19.29 -12.68
N PHE A 191 10.69 -18.83 -12.50
CA PHE A 191 11.21 -17.62 -13.12
C PHE A 191 12.21 -17.98 -14.22
N PHE A 192 12.24 -17.12 -15.25
CA PHE A 192 13.33 -17.07 -16.23
C PHE A 192 14.07 -15.75 -16.08
N THR A 193 15.39 -15.81 -16.06
CA THR A 193 16.23 -14.60 -15.93
C THR A 193 17.51 -14.74 -16.75
N THR A 194 17.95 -13.63 -17.34
CA THR A 194 19.23 -13.54 -18.06
C THR A 194 20.23 -12.77 -17.20
N LEU A 195 21.48 -13.22 -17.19
CA LEU A 195 22.56 -12.53 -16.48
C LEU A 195 22.95 -11.23 -17.21
N PRO A 196 23.34 -10.16 -16.48
CA PRO A 196 23.89 -8.96 -17.09
C PRO A 196 25.27 -9.22 -17.70
N ASP A 197 26.02 -10.16 -17.12
CA ASP A 197 27.36 -10.54 -17.52
C ASP A 197 27.50 -12.06 -17.38
N CYS A 198 27.57 -12.77 -18.51
CA CYS A 198 27.57 -14.24 -18.53
C CYS A 198 28.87 -14.86 -17.96
N ALA A 199 29.93 -14.05 -17.79
CA ALA A 199 31.21 -14.51 -17.26
C ALA A 199 31.27 -14.45 -15.72
N LYS A 200 30.29 -13.83 -15.07
CA LYS A 200 30.22 -13.68 -13.62
C LYS A 200 29.34 -14.72 -12.96
N GLU A 201 29.71 -15.08 -11.74
CA GLU A 201 28.86 -15.88 -10.87
C GLU A 201 27.81 -15.00 -10.19
N TYR A 202 26.59 -15.54 -10.09
CA TYR A 202 25.48 -14.90 -9.44
C TYR A 202 24.75 -15.90 -8.53
N PHE A 203 24.24 -15.38 -7.43
CA PHE A 203 23.45 -16.08 -6.43
C PHE A 203 22.03 -15.54 -6.46
N PHE A 204 21.06 -16.42 -6.33
CA PHE A 204 19.64 -16.11 -6.36
C PHE A 204 18.95 -16.49 -5.06
N ALA A 205 17.92 -15.74 -4.74
CA ALA A 205 17.05 -15.99 -3.59
C ALA A 205 15.61 -15.66 -3.96
N ILE A 206 14.66 -16.32 -3.32
CA ILE A 206 13.22 -16.07 -3.46
C ILE A 206 12.57 -15.89 -2.09
N ARG A 207 11.56 -15.02 -2.06
CA ARG A 207 10.75 -14.73 -0.87
C ARG A 207 9.30 -14.53 -1.29
N ALA A 208 8.36 -15.10 -0.54
CA ALA A 208 6.93 -14.87 -0.72
C ALA A 208 6.48 -13.66 0.11
N PHE A 209 5.41 -13.00 -0.31
CA PHE A 209 4.75 -11.94 0.43
C PHE A 209 3.23 -12.10 0.36
N ASP A 210 2.54 -11.69 1.42
CA ASP A 210 1.09 -11.59 1.47
C ASP A 210 0.57 -10.26 0.89
N GLY A 211 -0.73 -10.02 1.05
CA GLY A 211 -1.38 -8.77 0.64
C GLY A 211 -1.07 -7.57 1.54
N ALA A 212 -0.67 -7.80 2.80
CA ALA A 212 -0.31 -6.76 3.77
C ALA A 212 1.15 -6.30 3.65
N GLY A 213 1.96 -7.02 2.86
CA GLY A 213 3.38 -6.77 2.66
C GLY A 213 4.30 -7.54 3.61
N ASN A 214 3.78 -8.48 4.40
CA ASN A 214 4.60 -9.36 5.23
C ASN A 214 5.31 -10.37 4.34
N GLY A 215 6.63 -10.49 4.50
CA GLY A 215 7.44 -11.41 3.73
C GLY A 215 7.76 -12.69 4.49
N SER A 216 7.79 -13.83 3.80
CA SER A 216 8.20 -15.13 4.33
C SER A 216 9.67 -15.16 4.77
N GLY A 217 10.17 -16.33 5.19
CA GLY A 217 11.61 -16.61 5.15
C GLY A 217 12.13 -16.66 3.70
N VAL A 218 13.44 -16.80 3.54
CA VAL A 218 14.10 -16.79 2.23
C VAL A 218 14.67 -18.17 1.91
N VAL A 219 14.57 -18.58 0.65
CA VAL A 219 15.25 -19.78 0.12
C VAL A 219 16.02 -19.41 -1.14
N GLY A 220 17.16 -20.05 -1.40
CA GLY A 220 18.03 -19.69 -2.51
C GLY A 220 19.25 -20.61 -2.64
N ASP A 221 20.24 -20.15 -3.41
CA ASP A 221 21.46 -20.91 -3.70
C ASP A 221 22.32 -21.25 -2.45
N MET A 222 22.10 -20.61 -1.31
CA MET A 222 22.80 -20.88 -0.04
C MET A 222 21.92 -20.69 1.19
N GLY A 223 22.16 -21.48 2.26
CA GLY A 223 21.40 -21.47 3.52
C GLY A 223 21.61 -20.26 4.44
N GLY A 224 22.23 -19.18 3.96
CA GLY A 224 22.61 -17.98 4.71
C GLY A 224 22.03 -16.67 4.18
N VAL A 225 20.91 -16.71 3.43
CA VAL A 225 20.25 -15.48 2.99
C VAL A 225 19.59 -14.81 4.20
N VAL A 226 20.20 -13.75 4.70
CA VAL A 226 19.69 -12.96 5.82
C VAL A 226 18.51 -12.12 5.34
N SER A 227 17.31 -12.44 5.83
CA SER A 227 16.19 -11.51 5.78
C SER A 227 16.49 -10.33 6.72
N ILE A 228 16.40 -9.11 6.23
CA ILE A 228 16.16 -7.99 7.16
C ILE A 228 14.68 -8.06 7.55
N PRO A 229 14.35 -8.20 8.83
CA PRO A 229 13.14 -7.58 9.34
C PRO A 229 13.34 -6.06 9.29
N ARG A 230 12.40 -5.32 8.71
CA ARG A 230 12.33 -3.84 8.75
C ARG A 230 10.85 -3.46 8.64
N VAL A 231 10.29 -2.48 9.36
CA VAL A 231 10.77 -1.49 10.34
C VAL A 231 9.71 -1.48 11.45
N GLY A 232 10.12 -1.66 12.70
CA GLY A 232 9.27 -1.61 13.89
C GLY A 232 9.98 -2.33 15.03
N GLU A 233 10.29 -1.59 16.08
CA GLU A 233 10.97 -2.02 17.32
C GLU A 233 12.50 -2.06 17.33
N GLY A 234 13.03 -1.54 18.45
CA GLY A 234 14.43 -1.30 18.70
C GLY A 234 15.26 -2.57 18.90
N VAL A 235 16.56 -2.34 18.82
CA VAL A 235 17.66 -3.29 18.95
C VAL A 235 17.43 -4.35 20.04
N GLY A 236 17.39 -5.61 19.63
CA GLY A 236 17.56 -6.79 20.47
C GLY A 236 18.46 -7.79 19.74
N ALA A 237 19.54 -8.22 20.39
CA ALA A 237 20.65 -8.96 19.80
C ALA A 237 20.28 -10.26 19.05
N ILE A 238 21.08 -10.57 18.03
CA ILE A 238 21.11 -11.87 17.33
C ILE A 238 21.48 -12.96 18.35
N ARG A 239 20.64 -14.00 18.48
CA ARG A 239 21.06 -15.27 19.08
C ARG A 239 21.66 -16.16 18.00
N VAL A 240 22.96 -16.42 18.11
CA VAL A 240 23.64 -17.52 17.43
C VAL A 240 23.30 -18.79 18.19
N ASN A 241 22.67 -19.77 17.53
CA ASN A 241 22.53 -21.11 18.10
C ASN A 241 23.85 -21.87 17.85
N GLU A 242 24.57 -22.13 18.92
CA GLU A 242 25.62 -23.14 19.00
C GLU A 242 25.01 -24.54 18.82
N SER A 243 25.53 -25.32 17.87
CA SER A 243 25.67 -26.77 17.97
C SER A 243 26.40 -27.32 16.74
N GLN A 244 27.72 -27.43 16.82
CA GLN A 244 28.42 -28.73 16.86
C GLN A 244 29.94 -28.50 16.87
N ILE A 245 30.52 -28.68 18.06
CA ILE A 245 31.94 -28.84 18.32
C ILE A 245 32.30 -30.31 18.05
N LEU A 246 33.36 -30.53 17.27
CA LEU A 246 34.22 -31.71 17.16
C LEU A 246 35.37 -31.26 16.24
N GLY A 247 36.65 -31.25 16.58
CA GLY A 247 37.37 -31.65 17.78
C GLY A 247 38.79 -31.05 17.66
N GLU A 248 39.35 -30.83 18.82
CA GLU A 248 40.62 -30.24 19.20
C GLU A 248 41.87 -30.95 18.62
N GLU A 249 42.82 -30.20 18.07
CA GLU A 249 44.26 -30.52 18.15
C GLU A 249 45.06 -29.23 18.41
N THR A 250 45.51 -29.13 19.67
CA THR A 250 46.83 -28.74 20.16
C THR A 250 47.50 -27.46 19.62
N LEU A 251 47.56 -26.45 20.50
CA LEU A 251 48.48 -25.32 20.45
C LEU A 251 49.88 -25.73 20.94
N GLN A 252 50.93 -25.25 20.27
CA GLN A 252 52.17 -24.89 20.97
C GLN A 252 52.93 -23.75 20.25
N ASP A 253 53.08 -22.66 21.00
CA ASP A 253 54.17 -21.66 21.09
C ASP A 253 54.74 -20.99 19.82
N GLU A 254 54.67 -19.66 19.75
CA GLU A 254 55.71 -18.78 20.32
C GLU A 254 55.32 -17.28 20.22
N ALA A 255 55.83 -16.52 21.19
CA ALA A 255 55.63 -15.08 21.39
C ALA A 255 56.56 -14.22 20.52
N SER A 256 56.14 -13.00 20.14
CA SER A 256 56.99 -11.80 20.17
C SER A 256 56.22 -10.51 19.82
N ASN A 257 56.06 -9.66 20.85
CA ASN A 257 56.27 -8.22 20.93
C ASN A 257 56.28 -7.31 19.67
N GLY A 258 55.61 -6.15 19.75
CA GLY A 258 55.90 -4.97 18.92
C GLY A 258 54.74 -3.98 18.74
N GLU A 259 54.98 -2.71 19.12
CA GLU A 259 54.03 -1.62 19.35
C GLU A 259 53.69 -0.74 18.12
N GLU A 260 52.61 0.03 18.31
CA GLU A 260 52.31 1.43 17.88
C GLU A 260 52.06 1.88 16.42
N GLU A 261 50.89 2.55 16.31
CA GLU A 261 50.50 3.80 15.63
C GLU A 261 50.83 4.11 14.16
N GLY A 262 49.83 4.72 13.49
CA GLY A 262 50.08 5.64 12.39
C GLY A 262 48.95 5.78 11.36
N THR A 263 47.89 6.52 11.68
CA THR A 263 47.15 7.31 10.68
C THR A 263 48.01 8.50 10.24
N PRO A 264 47.90 8.94 8.97
CA PRO A 264 47.23 10.22 8.76
C PRO A 264 46.37 10.30 7.48
N SER A 265 45.26 11.04 7.59
CA SER A 265 44.59 11.83 6.54
C SER A 265 45.33 13.19 6.44
N PRO A 266 45.19 14.11 5.43
CA PRO A 266 43.98 14.45 4.64
C PRO A 266 44.23 15.01 3.19
N GLU A 267 43.27 15.79 2.67
CA GLU A 267 43.20 16.63 1.44
C GLU A 267 42.47 15.98 0.23
N VAL A 268 41.22 16.33 -0.13
CA VAL A 268 40.56 17.60 -0.56
C VAL A 268 41.00 18.10 -1.95
N LEU A 269 40.09 18.01 -2.92
CA LEU A 269 39.86 18.86 -4.11
C LEU A 269 38.75 18.15 -4.92
N GLY A 270 37.56 18.70 -5.18
CA GLY A 270 37.28 20.03 -5.71
C GLY A 270 37.13 19.93 -7.23
N GLY A 271 35.89 19.84 -7.74
CA GLY A 271 35.62 19.73 -9.17
C GLY A 271 34.13 19.74 -9.50
N GLU A 272 33.55 20.94 -9.54
CA GLU A 272 32.28 21.25 -10.23
C GLU A 272 32.38 20.89 -11.72
N THR A 273 31.32 20.28 -12.25
CA THR A 273 30.94 20.44 -13.65
C THR A 273 29.43 20.49 -13.77
N ASP A 274 28.94 21.68 -14.09
CA ASP A 274 27.64 21.96 -14.68
C ASP A 274 27.45 21.17 -15.98
N VAL A 275 26.32 20.47 -16.16
CA VAL A 275 25.73 20.20 -17.47
C VAL A 275 24.21 20.27 -17.38
N ALA A 276 23.70 21.41 -17.85
CA ALA A 276 22.53 21.64 -18.70
C ALA A 276 21.26 20.79 -18.53
N GLU A 277 20.18 21.50 -18.16
CA GLU A 277 18.80 21.18 -18.50
C GLU A 277 18.61 20.98 -20.01
N GLU A 278 17.92 19.91 -20.40
CA GLU A 278 17.15 19.87 -21.64
C GLU A 278 15.64 19.78 -21.31
N GLU A 279 14.94 20.87 -21.64
CA GLU A 279 13.49 20.90 -21.80
C GLU A 279 13.04 19.88 -22.87
N LYS A 280 12.04 19.05 -22.54
CA LYS A 280 11.15 18.46 -23.55
C LYS A 280 9.73 18.97 -23.42
N LYS A 281 9.41 19.83 -24.39
CA LYS A 281 8.10 20.35 -24.80
C LYS A 281 7.08 19.21 -24.98
N GLY A 282 5.89 19.42 -24.41
CA GLY A 282 4.87 18.38 -24.23
C GLY A 282 3.99 18.03 -25.43
N THR A 283 2.98 17.21 -25.15
CA THR A 283 1.80 17.09 -26.01
C THR A 283 0.57 16.66 -25.21
N ASN A 284 -0.47 17.48 -25.32
CA ASN A 284 -1.80 17.39 -24.72
C ASN A 284 -2.51 16.04 -24.98
N ARG A 285 -2.91 15.33 -23.91
CA ARG A 285 -3.92 14.25 -23.96
C ARG A 285 -5.33 14.76 -23.61
N LEU A 286 -5.73 15.90 -24.16
CA LEU A 286 -7.05 16.51 -23.92
C LEU A 286 -8.08 16.27 -25.05
N PHE A 287 -7.76 15.48 -26.08
CA PHE A 287 -8.62 15.32 -27.27
C PHE A 287 -9.30 13.94 -27.45
N LEU A 288 -9.30 13.07 -26.44
CA LEU A 288 -9.94 11.74 -26.55
C LEU A 288 -11.32 11.61 -25.89
N TRP A 289 -11.90 12.69 -25.34
CA TRP A 289 -13.22 12.65 -24.69
C TRP A 289 -14.40 13.22 -25.50
N VAL A 290 -14.16 13.88 -26.63
CA VAL A 290 -15.24 14.52 -27.42
C VAL A 290 -15.79 13.63 -28.54
N ALA A 291 -15.09 12.55 -28.92
CA ALA A 291 -15.58 11.62 -29.94
C ALA A 291 -16.54 10.53 -29.40
N GLY A 292 -16.56 10.27 -28.08
CA GLY A 292 -17.37 9.20 -27.47
C GLY A 292 -18.83 9.57 -27.18
N ILE A 293 -19.15 10.86 -27.04
CA ILE A 293 -20.49 11.32 -26.65
C ILE A 293 -21.43 11.46 -27.87
N GLY A 294 -20.89 11.70 -29.07
CA GLY A 294 -21.68 11.82 -30.30
C GLY A 294 -22.28 10.49 -30.79
N VAL A 295 -21.64 9.36 -30.51
CA VAL A 295 -22.09 8.03 -30.98
C VAL A 295 -23.25 7.49 -30.13
N LEU A 296 -23.31 7.83 -28.84
CA LEU A 296 -24.37 7.37 -27.93
C LEU A 296 -25.70 8.13 -28.12
N MET A 297 -25.67 9.41 -28.51
CA MET A 297 -26.91 10.15 -28.83
C MET A 297 -27.52 9.72 -30.17
N GLY A 298 -26.71 9.28 -31.14
CA GLY A 298 -27.19 8.80 -32.44
C GLY A 298 -27.98 7.48 -32.38
N MET A 299 -27.57 6.56 -31.49
CA MET A 299 -28.25 5.27 -31.34
C MET A 299 -29.59 5.36 -30.58
N GLY A 300 -29.74 6.32 -29.66
CA GLY A 300 -30.99 6.53 -28.92
C GLY A 300 -32.15 7.01 -29.81
N LEU A 301 -31.87 7.86 -30.79
CA LEU A 301 -32.89 8.40 -31.71
C LEU A 301 -33.40 7.36 -32.73
N VAL A 302 -32.58 6.37 -33.10
CA VAL A 302 -32.98 5.29 -34.01
C VAL A 302 -33.85 4.26 -33.29
N PHE A 303 -33.58 3.98 -32.00
CA PHE A 303 -34.37 3.03 -31.22
C PHE A 303 -35.78 3.59 -30.89
N PHE A 304 -35.89 4.89 -30.60
CA PHE A 304 -37.17 5.51 -30.26
C PHE A 304 -38.13 5.64 -31.46
N ARG A 305 -37.61 5.78 -32.69
CA ARG A 305 -38.44 5.81 -33.91
C ARG A 305 -39.00 4.45 -34.32
N ARG A 306 -38.43 3.34 -33.83
CA ARG A 306 -38.84 1.98 -34.21
C ARG A 306 -39.99 1.42 -33.37
N GLN A 307 -40.31 2.03 -32.22
CA GLN A 307 -41.44 1.64 -31.37
C GLN A 307 -42.76 2.39 -31.65
N ARG A 308 -42.80 3.27 -32.67
CA ARG A 308 -44.01 4.00 -33.07
C ARG A 308 -44.54 3.62 -34.46
N LYS A 309 -44.29 2.39 -34.92
CA LYS A 309 -45.00 1.77 -36.04
C LYS A 309 -45.65 0.48 -35.59
#